data_AF-A0A2K2VM20-F1
#
_entry.id   AF-A0A2K2VM20-F1
#
_cell.length_a   1.000
_cell.length_b   1.000
_cell.length_c   1.000
_cell.angle_alpha   90.00
_cell.angle_beta   90.00
_cell.angle_gamma   90.00
#
_symmetry.space_group_name_H-M   'P 1'
#
loop_
_entity.id
_entity.type
_entity.pdbx_description
1 polymer ?
#
loop_
_entity_poly.entity_id
_entity_poly.type
_entity_poly.pdbx_seq_one_letter_code
_entity_poly.pdbx_strand_id
1 'polypeptide(L)'
;MRDITKYLNIEEELPKLPKVLLNTIQSDVLEIKSIDKECGKYIDTCSKIPELKDAFYVVYSKYIDRDNHKYEKFIFLGKEGEELFDVSGAEMELHGLLACTNLDYTPEYEAVELKK
;
A
#
# COMPACT_ATOMS: atom_id res chain seq x y z
N MET A 1 -0.98 21.05 -13.44
CA MET A 1 -1.05 20.59 -12.04
C MET A 1 0.37 20.46 -11.55
N ARG A 2 0.69 20.90 -10.33
CA ARG A 2 2.02 20.63 -9.76
C ARG A 2 1.98 19.17 -9.33
N ASP A 3 2.82 18.32 -9.93
CA ASP A 3 3.09 16.99 -9.41
C ASP A 3 3.81 17.17 -8.08
N ILE A 4 3.02 17.24 -7.00
CA ILE A 4 3.56 17.26 -5.65
C ILE A 4 3.81 15.80 -5.29
N THR A 5 5.09 15.44 -5.22
CA THR A 5 5.54 14.15 -4.76
C THR A 5 5.02 13.90 -3.35
N LYS A 6 4.35 12.78 -3.12
CA LYS A 6 3.74 12.42 -1.83
C LYS A 6 4.76 12.06 -0.76
N TYR A 7 5.65 11.12 -1.05
CA TYR A 7 6.64 10.59 -0.10
C TYR A 7 8.06 11.02 -0.46
N LEU A 8 8.85 11.39 0.54
CA LEU A 8 10.24 11.83 0.37
C LEU A 8 11.20 10.65 0.19
N ASN A 9 11.01 9.58 0.97
CA ASN A 9 11.97 8.49 1.15
C ASN A 9 11.53 7.15 0.52
N ILE A 10 10.43 7.11 -0.24
CA ILE A 10 9.89 5.84 -0.78
C ILE A 10 10.87 5.12 -1.71
N GLU A 11 11.69 5.85 -2.48
CA GLU A 11 12.71 5.24 -3.35
C GLU A 11 13.90 4.69 -2.54
N GLU A 12 14.16 5.23 -1.36
CA GLU A 12 15.20 4.74 -0.44
C GLU A 12 14.72 3.52 0.34
N GLU A 13 13.48 3.56 0.85
CA GLU A 13 12.88 2.46 1.60
C GLU A 13 12.50 1.27 0.71
N LEU A 14 12.06 1.54 -0.54
CA LEU A 14 11.57 0.53 -1.49
C LEU A 14 12.32 0.63 -2.83
N PRO A 15 13.63 0.32 -2.87
CA PRO A 15 14.46 0.50 -4.06
C PRO A 15 14.08 -0.43 -5.22
N LYS A 16 13.37 -1.54 -4.95
CA LYS A 16 12.89 -2.49 -5.96
C LYS A 16 11.45 -2.20 -6.41
N LEU A 17 10.85 -1.12 -5.92
CA LEU A 17 9.50 -0.74 -6.32
C LEU A 17 9.42 -0.46 -7.83
N PRO A 18 8.51 -1.11 -8.56
CA PRO A 18 8.30 -0.82 -9.96
C PRO A 18 8.00 0.67 -10.17
N LYS A 19 8.69 1.31 -11.13
CA LYS A 19 8.52 2.74 -11.44
C LYS A 19 7.07 3.15 -11.69
N VAL A 20 6.27 2.24 -12.25
CA VAL A 20 4.84 2.48 -12.49
C VAL A 20 4.09 2.63 -11.17
N LEU A 21 4.33 1.74 -10.20
CA LEU A 21 3.73 1.83 -8.87
C LEU A 21 4.23 3.06 -8.11
N LEU A 22 5.55 3.29 -8.13
CA LEU A 22 6.16 4.47 -7.54
C LEU A 22 5.47 5.76 -8.03
N ASN A 23 5.42 5.96 -9.34
CA ASN A 23 4.81 7.16 -9.92
C ASN A 23 3.33 7.27 -9.54
N THR A 24 2.60 6.16 -9.56
CA THR A 24 1.15 6.14 -9.25
C THR A 24 0.88 6.45 -7.78
N ILE A 25 1.72 5.95 -6.88
CA ILE A 25 1.68 6.26 -5.44
C ILE A 25 2.05 7.73 -5.20
N GLN A 26 3.10 8.21 -5.87
CA GLN A 26 3.56 9.59 -5.76
C GLN A 26 2.54 10.60 -6.31
N SER A 27 1.77 10.23 -7.34
CA SER A 27 0.62 11.00 -7.84
C SER A 27 -0.64 10.87 -6.98
N ASP A 28 -0.55 10.22 -5.81
CA ASP A 28 -1.63 10.07 -4.83
C ASP A 28 -2.88 9.33 -5.36
N VAL A 29 -2.71 8.50 -6.40
CA VAL A 29 -3.76 7.64 -6.96
C VAL A 29 -3.87 6.33 -6.18
N LEU A 30 -2.72 5.79 -5.76
CA LEU A 30 -2.61 4.60 -4.92
C LEU A 30 -2.01 4.97 -3.56
N GLU A 31 -2.34 4.15 -2.56
CA GLU A 31 -1.80 4.20 -1.21
C GLU A 31 -0.93 2.99 -0.97
N ILE A 32 0.13 3.15 -0.18
CA ILE A 32 0.97 2.06 0.27
C ILE A 32 0.95 1.99 1.80
N LYS A 33 0.76 0.80 2.35
CA LYS A 33 0.82 0.57 3.80
C LYS A 33 1.63 -0.67 4.16
N SER A 34 2.17 -0.69 5.37
CA SER A 34 2.79 -1.87 5.95
C SER A 34 1.71 -2.87 6.36
N ILE A 35 2.05 -4.15 6.34
CA ILE A 35 1.17 -5.20 6.83
C ILE A 35 1.37 -5.37 8.34
N ASP A 36 0.27 -5.34 9.08
CA ASP A 36 0.28 -5.66 10.50
C ASP A 36 0.36 -7.17 10.69
N LYS A 37 1.59 -7.67 10.91
CA LYS A 37 1.85 -9.09 11.15
C LYS A 37 1.41 -9.58 12.54
N GLU A 38 1.08 -8.67 13.45
CA GLU A 38 0.64 -8.99 14.81
C GLU A 38 -0.89 -9.08 14.92
N CYS A 39 -1.63 -8.56 13.93
CA CYS A 39 -3.09 -8.61 13.90
C CYS A 39 -3.63 -10.04 13.67
N GLY A 40 -4.72 -10.38 14.38
CA GLY A 40 -5.42 -11.66 14.20
C GLY A 40 -5.85 -11.92 12.75
N LYS A 41 -6.28 -10.88 12.00
CA LYS A 41 -6.63 -11.02 10.58
C LYS A 41 -5.45 -11.48 9.72
N TYR A 42 -4.24 -11.04 10.03
CA TYR A 42 -3.06 -11.48 9.31
C TYR A 42 -2.80 -12.96 9.53
N ILE A 43 -2.97 -13.45 10.77
CA ILE A 43 -2.81 -14.86 11.12
C ILE A 43 -3.85 -15.73 10.37
N ASP A 44 -5.12 -15.30 10.37
CA ASP A 44 -6.20 -15.95 9.62
C ASP A 44 -5.93 -15.95 8.12
N THR A 45 -5.48 -14.82 7.57
CA THR A 45 -5.22 -14.71 6.13
C THR A 45 -3.98 -15.53 5.73
N CYS A 46 -2.91 -15.53 6.54
CA CYS A 46 -1.74 -16.39 6.33
C CYS A 46 -2.09 -17.88 6.26
N SER A 47 -3.19 -18.30 6.88
CA SER A 47 -3.67 -19.69 6.80
C SER A 47 -4.31 -20.01 5.45
N LYS A 48 -4.83 -18.99 4.74
CA LYS A 48 -5.44 -19.11 3.40
C LYS A 48 -4.45 -18.80 2.28
N ILE A 49 -3.61 -17.79 2.49
CA ILE A 49 -2.62 -17.26 1.53
C ILE A 49 -1.26 -17.31 2.23
N PRO A 50 -0.55 -18.45 2.16
CA PRO A 50 0.72 -18.60 2.84
C PRO A 50 1.81 -17.66 2.32
N GLU A 51 1.70 -17.20 1.07
CA GLU A 51 2.59 -16.22 0.42
C GLU A 51 2.56 -14.84 1.13
N LEU A 52 1.50 -14.53 1.88
CA LEU A 52 1.40 -13.30 2.67
C LEU A 52 2.50 -13.18 3.73
N LYS A 53 3.13 -14.30 4.12
CA LYS A 53 4.24 -14.29 5.09
C LYS A 53 5.45 -13.50 4.58
N ASP A 54 5.70 -13.59 3.28
CA ASP A 54 6.83 -12.94 2.62
C ASP A 54 6.50 -11.48 2.26
N ALA A 55 5.23 -11.10 2.25
CA ALA A 55 4.79 -9.73 2.05
C ALA A 55 5.07 -8.85 3.28
N PHE A 56 5.47 -7.61 3.02
CA PHE A 56 5.72 -6.58 4.04
C PHE A 56 4.86 -5.33 3.82
N TYR A 57 4.62 -4.97 2.55
CA TYR A 57 3.80 -3.83 2.20
C TYR A 57 2.66 -4.25 1.28
N VAL A 58 1.64 -3.41 1.22
CA VAL A 58 0.52 -3.58 0.30
C VAL A 58 0.16 -2.24 -0.33
N VAL A 59 -0.07 -2.27 -1.64
CA VAL A 59 -0.54 -1.14 -2.43
C VAL A 59 -2.00 -1.35 -2.77
N TYR A 60 -2.82 -0.33 -2.54
CA TYR A 60 -4.26 -0.36 -2.73
C TYR A 60 -4.81 1.01 -3.15
N SER A 61 -6.06 1.08 -3.58
CA SER A 61 -6.67 2.35 -3.99
C SER A 61 -7.51 2.93 -2.87
N LYS A 62 -7.08 4.08 -2.32
CA LYS A 62 -7.81 4.74 -1.22
C LYS A 62 -9.17 5.34 -1.61
N TYR A 63 -9.52 5.34 -2.89
CA TYR A 63 -10.73 5.98 -3.42
C TYR A 63 -11.84 4.98 -3.79
N ILE A 64 -11.61 3.68 -3.61
CA ILE A 64 -12.63 2.67 -3.94
C ILE A 64 -13.62 2.58 -2.78
N ASP A 65 -14.90 2.82 -3.10
CA ASP A 65 -16.00 2.66 -2.14
C ASP A 65 -16.26 1.19 -1.79
N ARG A 66 -16.82 0.95 -0.59
CA ARG A 66 -17.12 -0.39 -0.03
C ARG A 66 -17.81 -1.36 -0.99
N ASP A 67 -18.76 -0.86 -1.79
CA ASP A 67 -19.50 -1.64 -2.80
C ASP A 67 -18.64 -2.11 -3.98
N ASN A 68 -17.51 -1.43 -4.24
CA ASN A 68 -16.59 -1.70 -5.33
C ASN A 68 -15.29 -2.41 -4.88
N HIS A 69 -15.09 -2.64 -3.57
CA HIS A 69 -13.90 -3.35 -3.06
C HIS A 69 -13.69 -4.72 -3.70
N LYS A 70 -14.75 -5.41 -4.11
CA LYS A 70 -14.64 -6.70 -4.83
C LYS A 70 -13.89 -6.61 -6.16
N TYR A 71 -13.78 -5.41 -6.74
CA TYR A 71 -13.02 -5.14 -7.98
C TYR A 71 -11.66 -4.53 -7.69
N GLU A 72 -11.37 -4.20 -6.44
CA GLU A 72 -10.06 -3.72 -6.02
C GLU A 72 -9.04 -4.85 -6.15
N LYS A 73 -7.82 -4.47 -6.55
CA LYS A 73 -6.66 -5.34 -6.52
C LYS A 73 -5.68 -4.80 -5.50
N PHE A 74 -5.26 -5.69 -4.62
CA PHE A 74 -4.24 -5.43 -3.61
C PHE A 74 -2.92 -6.01 -4.10
N ILE A 75 -1.92 -5.17 -4.28
CA ILE A 75 -0.60 -5.60 -4.73
C ILE A 75 0.29 -5.72 -3.51
N PHE A 76 0.70 -6.95 -3.20
CA PHE A 76 1.56 -7.24 -2.08
C PHE A 76 3.02 -7.15 -2.50
N LEU A 77 3.79 -6.41 -1.71
CA LEU A 77 5.19 -6.14 -1.95
C LEU A 77 6.05 -6.79 -0.86
N GLY A 78 7.24 -7.23 -1.25
CA GLY A 78 8.28 -7.69 -0.35
C GLY A 78 8.96 -6.54 0.38
N LYS A 79 10.01 -6.87 1.14
CA LYS A 79 10.66 -5.93 2.05
C LYS A 79 11.34 -4.76 1.32
N GLU A 80 11.84 -4.97 0.12
CA GLU A 80 12.55 -3.94 -0.67
C GLU A 80 11.63 -3.30 -1.73
N GLY A 81 10.33 -3.61 -1.72
CA GLY A 81 9.34 -3.08 -2.68
C GLY A 81 9.14 -3.93 -3.94
N GLU A 82 9.75 -5.11 -4.01
CA GLU A 82 9.51 -6.07 -5.09
C GLU A 82 8.05 -6.56 -5.08
N GLU A 83 7.42 -6.61 -6.25
CA GLU A 83 6.07 -7.16 -6.36
C GLU A 83 6.11 -8.68 -6.16
N LEU A 84 5.33 -9.19 -5.21
CA LEU A 84 5.25 -10.62 -4.92
C LEU A 84 4.02 -11.24 -5.59
N PHE A 85 2.83 -10.73 -5.29
CA PHE A 85 1.56 -11.22 -5.82
C PHE A 85 0.46 -10.16 -5.68
N ASP A 86 -0.62 -10.32 -6.43
CA ASP A 86 -1.85 -9.54 -6.28
C ASP A 86 -3.03 -10.39 -5.81
N VAL A 87 -3.90 -9.81 -4.99
CA VAL A 87 -5.14 -10.45 -4.50
C VAL A 87 -6.31 -9.54 -4.78
N SER A 88 -7.43 -10.11 -5.23
CA SER A 88 -8.65 -9.33 -5.39
C SER A 88 -9.31 -9.06 -4.04
N GLY A 89 -9.94 -7.89 -3.87
CA GLY A 89 -10.79 -7.61 -2.72
C GLY A 89 -12.06 -8.47 -2.63
N ALA A 90 -12.35 -9.28 -3.64
CA ALA A 90 -13.32 -10.36 -3.53
C ALA A 90 -12.82 -11.55 -2.70
N GLU A 91 -11.49 -11.76 -2.65
CA GLU A 91 -10.85 -12.91 -2.00
C GLU A 91 -10.38 -12.57 -0.58
N MET A 92 -10.10 -11.30 -0.31
CA MET A 92 -9.52 -10.84 0.95
C MET A 92 -10.04 -9.46 1.37
N GLU A 93 -10.18 -9.25 2.68
CA GLU A 93 -10.49 -7.93 3.25
C GLU A 93 -9.21 -7.27 3.80
N LEU A 94 -8.78 -6.16 3.18
CA LEU A 94 -7.58 -5.43 3.58
C LEU A 94 -7.78 -4.59 4.85
N HIS A 95 -9.02 -4.14 5.11
CA HIS A 95 -9.34 -3.29 6.25
C HIS A 95 -9.06 -4.02 7.58
N GLY A 96 -8.12 -3.50 8.37
CA GLY A 96 -7.68 -4.08 9.64
C GLY A 96 -6.45 -4.99 9.54
N LEU A 97 -5.82 -5.09 8.35
CA LEU A 97 -4.53 -5.75 8.15
C LEU A 97 -3.38 -4.75 7.95
N LEU A 98 -3.70 -3.45 7.98
CA LEU A 98 -2.77 -2.38 7.63
C LEU A 98 -2.19 -1.73 8.89
N ALA A 99 -0.87 -1.56 8.89
CA ALA A 99 -0.10 -0.81 9.88
C ALA A 99 0.43 0.49 9.27
N CYS A 100 1.04 1.33 10.12
CA CYS A 100 1.75 2.53 9.68
C CYS A 100 3.02 2.16 8.89
N THR A 101 3.34 2.97 7.90
CA THR A 101 4.58 2.91 7.12
C THR A 101 5.63 3.85 7.70
N ASN A 102 6.90 3.52 7.49
CA ASN A 102 8.04 4.41 7.76
C ASN A 102 8.28 5.41 6.61
N LEU A 103 7.22 5.74 5.87
CA LEU A 103 7.30 6.66 4.74
C LEU A 103 6.98 8.07 5.22
N ASP A 104 7.89 8.99 4.95
CA ASP A 104 7.77 10.40 5.31
C ASP A 104 7.11 11.17 4.17
N TYR A 105 6.09 11.95 4.49
CA TYR A 105 5.46 12.84 3.52
C TYR A 105 6.41 13.98 3.16
N THR A 106 6.30 14.48 1.93
CA THR A 106 7.02 15.71 1.58
C THR A 106 6.35 16.92 2.25
N PRO A 107 7.12 17.96 2.63
CA PRO A 107 6.56 19.17 3.23
C PRO A 107 5.51 19.85 2.35
N GLU A 108 5.66 19.72 1.03
CA GLU A 108 4.73 20.26 0.05
C GLU A 108 3.39 19.51 0.05
N TYR A 109 3.43 18.18 0.17
CA TYR A 109 2.26 17.33 0.27
C TYR A 109 1.52 17.57 1.60
N GLU A 110 2.25 17.60 2.73
CA GLU A 110 1.68 17.91 4.05
C GLU A 110 0.98 19.27 4.07
N ALA A 111 1.60 20.30 3.46
CA ALA A 111 1.03 21.64 3.39
C ALA A 111 -0.28 21.72 2.57
N VAL A 112 -0.54 20.74 1.70
CA VAL A 112 -1.78 20.64 0.92
C VAL A 112 -2.84 19.83 1.68
N GLU A 113 -2.48 18.70 2.27
CA GLU A 113 -3.41 17.87 3.04
C GLU A 113 -3.86 18.54 4.34
N LEU A 114 -3.01 19.30 5.02
CA LEU A 114 -3.37 20.09 6.22
C LEU A 114 -4.27 21.31 5.91
N LYS A 115 -4.47 21.64 4.62
CA LYS A 115 -5.34 22.73 4.19
C LYS A 115 -6.72 22.27 3.71
N LYS A 116 -6.97 20.97 3.65
CA LYS A 116 -8.31 20.39 3.43
C LYS A 116 -9.04 20.22 4.76
#